data_AF-A0A968A7K6-F1
#
_entry.id   AF-A0A968A7K6-F1
#
_cell.length_a   1.000
_cell.length_b   1.000
_cell.length_c   1.000
_cell.angle_alpha   90.00
_cell.angle_beta   90.00
_cell.angle_gamma   90.00
#
_symmetry.space_group_name_H-M   'P 1'
#
loop_
_entity.id
_entity.type
_entity.pdbx_description
1 polymer ?
#
loop_
_entity_poly.entity_id
_entity_poly.type
_entity_poly.pdbx_seq_one_letter_code
_entity_poly.pdbx_strand_id
1 'polypeptide(L)'
;NIGSEHLVGLAGTGADSGVAVGQFEILASLILLMLGWIFVPFYLKSGVFTMPEFLERRYSKGARTYLSWISIIGYVLTKISVTIYAGGIVFEAMGLNFWLGAFIVVIATGIYTVFGGLRAVVFTEFMQTFV
;
A
#
# COMPACT_ATOMS: atom_id res chain seq x y z
N ASN A 1 -3.96 -4.15 -1.06
CA ASN A 1 -2.92 -4.88 -1.82
C ASN A 1 -3.02 -4.59 -3.32
N ILE A 2 -4.16 -4.13 -3.85
CA ILE A 2 -4.26 -3.73 -5.25
C ILE A 2 -4.12 -2.22 -5.29
N GLY A 3 -3.06 -1.73 -5.93
CA GLY A 3 -2.74 -0.31 -6.07
C GLY A 3 -1.95 -0.07 -7.36
N SER A 4 -1.68 1.19 -7.68
CA SER A 4 -1.01 1.60 -8.92
C SER A 4 0.33 0.91 -9.13
N GLU A 5 1.06 0.63 -8.04
CA GLU A 5 2.29 -0.15 -8.04
C GLU A 5 2.13 -1.60 -8.55
N HIS A 6 1.02 -2.27 -8.22
CA HIS A 6 0.73 -3.62 -8.67
C HIS A 6 0.27 -3.58 -10.12
N LEU A 7 -0.61 -2.62 -10.48
CA LEU A 7 -1.13 -2.49 -11.85
C LEU A 7 -0.05 -2.08 -12.86
N VAL A 8 0.76 -1.07 -12.55
CA VAL A 8 1.80 -0.58 -13.48
C VAL A 8 3.09 -1.40 -13.32
N GLY A 9 3.49 -1.70 -12.08
CA GLY A 9 4.75 -2.41 -11.80
C GLY A 9 4.71 -3.89 -12.15
N LEU A 10 3.67 -4.64 -11.76
CA LEU A 10 3.56 -6.06 -12.09
C LEU A 10 3.19 -6.27 -13.57
N ALA A 11 2.39 -5.39 -14.18
CA ALA A 11 2.14 -5.48 -15.63
C ALA A 11 3.41 -5.19 -16.44
N GLY A 12 4.20 -4.19 -16.03
CA GLY A 12 5.49 -3.87 -16.67
C GLY A 12 6.50 -5.01 -16.55
N THR A 13 6.68 -5.55 -15.34
CA THR A 13 7.56 -6.72 -15.14
C THR A 13 7.02 -7.99 -15.82
N GLY A 14 5.71 -8.18 -15.86
CA GLY A 14 5.09 -9.29 -16.60
C GLY A 14 5.28 -9.20 -18.12
N ALA A 15 5.32 -7.99 -18.70
CA ALA A 15 5.61 -7.78 -20.11
C ALA A 15 7.07 -8.14 -20.47
N ASP A 16 8.01 -7.85 -19.56
CA ASP A 16 9.45 -8.08 -19.78
C ASP A 16 9.87 -9.53 -19.43
N SER A 17 9.38 -10.05 -18.31
CA SER A 17 9.82 -11.33 -17.71
C SER A 17 8.78 -12.47 -17.76
N GLY A 18 7.59 -12.20 -18.30
CA GLY A 18 6.54 -13.19 -18.53
C GLY A 18 5.73 -13.59 -17.29
N VAL A 19 5.04 -14.74 -17.38
CA VAL A 19 4.06 -15.20 -16.37
C VAL A 19 4.70 -15.62 -15.04
N ALA A 20 6.03 -15.76 -15.00
CA ALA A 20 6.76 -16.17 -13.79
C ALA A 20 6.53 -15.21 -12.59
N VAL A 21 6.25 -13.93 -12.85
CA VAL A 21 5.93 -12.93 -11.82
C VAL A 21 4.64 -13.28 -11.06
N GLY A 22 3.71 -14.01 -11.69
CA GLY A 22 2.46 -14.46 -11.07
C GLY A 22 2.65 -15.39 -9.86
N GLN A 23 3.82 -16.02 -9.71
CA GLN A 23 4.14 -16.84 -8.54
C GLN A 23 4.03 -16.06 -7.23
N PHE A 24 4.33 -14.75 -7.24
CA PHE A 24 4.26 -13.90 -6.06
C PHE A 24 2.83 -13.80 -5.52
N GLU A 25 1.84 -13.65 -6.40
CA GLU A 25 0.43 -13.54 -6.01
C GLU A 25 -0.14 -14.88 -5.50
N ILE A 26 0.26 -15.99 -6.13
CA ILE A 26 -0.15 -17.35 -5.69
C ILE A 26 0.41 -17.64 -4.29
N LEU A 27 1.70 -17.36 -4.08
CA LEU A 27 2.35 -17.57 -2.79
C LEU A 27 1.83 -16.62 -1.72
N ALA A 28 1.55 -15.35 -2.06
CA ALA A 28 0.90 -14.40 -1.17
C ALA A 28 -0.47 -14.91 -0.70
N SER A 29 -1.28 -15.48 -1.60
CA SER A 29 -2.59 -16.06 -1.27
C SER A 29 -2.48 -17.18 -0.23
N LEU A 30 -1.49 -18.07 -0.36
CA LEU A 30 -1.25 -19.15 0.61
C LEU A 30 -0.79 -18.62 1.96
N ILE A 31 0.12 -17.64 1.98
CA ILE A 31 0.58 -17.03 3.24
C ILE A 31 -0.57 -16.29 3.93
N LEU A 32 -1.45 -15.61 3.19
CA LEU A 32 -2.62 -14.94 3.74
C LEU A 32 -3.59 -15.90 4.42
N LEU A 33 -3.79 -17.11 3.87
CA LEU A 33 -4.59 -18.15 4.53
C LEU A 33 -3.96 -18.58 5.86
N MET A 34 -2.63 -18.78 5.89
CA MET A 34 -1.93 -19.08 7.14
C MET A 34 -2.00 -17.94 8.15
N LEU A 35 -1.87 -16.69 7.69
CA LEU A 35 -2.06 -15.50 8.53
C LEU A 35 -3.45 -15.50 9.16
N GLY A 36 -4.49 -15.79 8.36
CA GLY A 36 -5.88 -15.88 8.78
C GLY A 36 -6.13 -16.92 9.88
N TRP A 37 -5.61 -18.14 9.71
CA TRP A 37 -5.87 -19.21 10.69
C TRP A 37 -4.96 -19.16 11.93
N ILE A 38 -3.69 -18.78 11.76
CA ILE A 38 -2.70 -18.88 12.84
C ILE A 38 -2.54 -17.55 13.59
N PHE A 39 -2.37 -16.45 12.84
CA PHE A 39 -1.97 -15.17 13.43
C PHE A 39 -3.16 -14.30 13.86
N VAL A 40 -4.27 -14.28 13.10
CA VAL A 40 -5.49 -13.53 13.48
C VAL A 40 -6.01 -13.90 14.88
N PRO A 41 -6.22 -15.18 15.26
CA PRO A 41 -6.71 -15.49 16.60
C PRO A 41 -5.73 -15.05 17.70
N PHE A 42 -4.44 -15.02 17.40
CA PHE A 42 -3.42 -14.53 18.33
C PHE A 42 -3.45 -13.00 18.47
N TYR A 43 -3.58 -12.25 17.37
CA TYR A 43 -3.71 -10.79 17.41
C TYR A 43 -4.97 -10.35 18.12
N LEU A 44 -6.11 -10.99 17.84
CA LEU A 44 -7.38 -10.69 18.51
C LEU A 44 -7.31 -10.90 20.03
N LYS A 45 -6.66 -11.97 20.49
CA LYS A 45 -6.44 -12.23 21.93
C LYS A 45 -5.52 -11.21 22.59
N SER A 46 -4.58 -10.62 21.86
CA SER A 46 -3.65 -9.62 22.40
C SER A 46 -4.27 -8.24 22.60
N GLY A 47 -5.47 -7.98 22.04
CA GLY A 47 -6.21 -6.73 22.25
C GLY A 47 -5.47 -5.48 21.79
N VAL A 48 -4.66 -5.60 20.73
CA VAL A 48 -3.91 -4.50 20.10
C VAL A 48 -4.53 -4.20 18.73
N PHE A 49 -4.50 -2.93 18.36
CA PHE A 49 -5.12 -2.48 17.10
C PHE A 49 -4.09 -2.20 16.00
N THR A 50 -2.81 -2.05 16.37
CA THR A 50 -1.74 -1.71 15.42
C THR A 50 -0.50 -2.61 15.63
N MET A 51 0.24 -2.83 14.56
CA MET A 51 1.45 -3.65 14.60
C MET A 51 2.55 -3.09 15.53
N PRO A 52 2.81 -1.76 15.56
CA PRO A 52 3.77 -1.21 16.52
C PRO A 52 3.32 -1.34 17.98
N GLU A 53 2.01 -1.26 18.25
CA GLU A 53 1.46 -1.48 19.59
C GLU A 53 1.60 -2.93 20.05
N PHE A 54 1.39 -3.90 19.13
CA PHE A 54 1.69 -5.31 19.38
C PHE A 54 3.14 -5.50 19.85
N LEU A 55 4.09 -4.85 19.17
CA LEU A 55 5.51 -4.96 19.48
C LEU A 55 5.91 -4.19 20.74
N GLU A 56 5.22 -3.09 21.06
CA GLU A 56 5.39 -2.41 22.35
C GLU A 56 5.01 -3.32 23.51
N ARG A 57 3.86 -4.02 23.42
CA ARG A 57 3.41 -4.95 24.47
C ARG A 57 4.31 -6.18 24.59
N ARG A 58 4.92 -6.64 23.49
CA ARG A 58 5.76 -7.84 23.48
C ARG A 58 7.22 -7.59 23.88
N TYR A 59 7.77 -6.44 23.51
CA TYR A 59 9.19 -6.11 23.66
C TYR A 59 9.42 -4.86 24.52
N SER A 60 9.28 -3.66 23.94
CA SER A 60 9.51 -2.39 24.66
C SER A 60 9.05 -1.18 23.83
N LYS A 61 8.93 -0.02 24.50
CA LYS A 61 8.69 1.28 23.85
C LYS A 61 9.74 1.65 22.80
N GLY A 62 11.00 1.25 23.00
CA GLY A 62 12.07 1.50 22.03
C GLY A 62 11.84 0.78 20.71
N ALA A 63 11.37 -0.47 20.75
CA ALA A 63 11.04 -1.23 19.55
C ALA A 63 9.89 -0.61 18.76
N ARG A 64 8.86 -0.08 19.44
CA ARG A 64 7.77 0.67 18.79
C ARG A 64 8.29 1.89 18.04
N THR A 65 9.07 2.75 18.71
CA THR A 65 9.57 3.98 18.09
C THR A 65 10.44 3.70 16.89
N TYR A 66 11.34 2.71 16.99
CA TYR A 66 12.18 2.28 15.88
C TYR A 66 11.36 1.80 14.69
N LEU A 67 10.39 0.90 14.92
CA LEU A 67 9.57 0.34 13.85
C LEU A 67 8.61 1.34 13.24
N SER A 68 8.06 2.27 14.02
CA SER A 68 7.23 3.34 13.48
C SER A 68 8.04 4.24 12.55
N TRP A 69 9.26 4.65 12.93
CA TRP A 69 10.10 5.50 12.10
C TRP A 69 10.50 4.83 10.78
N ILE A 70 11.03 3.59 10.84
CA ILE A 70 11.43 2.88 9.64
C ILE A 70 10.22 2.58 8.74
N SER A 71 9.05 2.29 9.32
CA SER A 71 7.82 2.08 8.55
C SER A 71 7.40 3.36 7.84
N ILE A 72 7.32 4.51 8.54
CA ILE A 72 6.92 5.78 7.95
C ILE A 72 7.86 6.14 6.79
N ILE A 73 9.17 6.08 7.02
CA ILE A 73 10.18 6.39 5.99
C ILE A 73 10.03 5.42 4.82
N GLY A 74 9.90 4.12 5.10
CA GLY A 74 9.70 3.09 4.08
C GLY A 74 8.44 3.32 3.24
N TYR A 75 7.30 3.63 3.88
CA TYR A 75 6.04 3.91 3.18
C TYR A 75 6.14 5.15 2.28
N VAL A 76 6.79 6.22 2.75
CA VAL A 76 6.98 7.43 1.95
C VAL A 76 7.87 7.15 0.73
N LEU A 77 9.01 6.48 0.93
CA LEU A 77 9.98 6.25 -0.14
C LEU A 77 9.55 5.17 -1.15
N THR A 78 8.73 4.21 -0.73
CA THR A 78 8.33 3.10 -1.61
C THR A 78 6.92 3.31 -2.14
N LYS A 79 5.90 3.28 -1.29
CA LYS A 79 4.48 3.30 -1.71
C LYS A 79 4.07 4.65 -2.30
N ILE A 80 4.39 5.75 -1.60
CA ILE A 80 3.98 7.09 -2.05
C ILE A 80 4.74 7.47 -3.33
N SER A 81 6.06 7.27 -3.36
CA SER A 81 6.87 7.54 -4.54
C SER A 81 6.42 6.76 -5.78
N VAL A 82 6.15 5.46 -5.65
CA VAL A 82 5.68 4.64 -6.79
C VAL A 82 4.28 5.09 -7.25
N THR A 83 3.39 5.43 -6.32
CA THR A 83 2.05 5.93 -6.68
C THR A 83 2.11 7.24 -7.46
N ILE A 84 2.94 8.19 -7.03
CA ILE A 84 3.13 9.47 -7.74
C ILE A 84 3.76 9.24 -9.11
N TYR A 85 4.76 8.37 -9.20
CA TYR A 85 5.43 8.03 -10.44
C TYR A 85 4.49 7.37 -11.46
N ALA A 86 3.72 6.37 -11.02
CA ALA A 86 2.71 5.72 -11.84
C ALA A 86 1.64 6.72 -12.32
N GLY A 87 1.18 7.61 -11.43
CA GLY A 87 0.28 8.71 -11.79
C GLY A 87 0.88 9.61 -12.87
N GLY A 88 2.13 10.05 -12.71
CA GLY A 88 2.82 10.90 -13.69
C GLY A 88 2.96 10.24 -15.07
N ILE A 89 3.32 8.95 -15.13
CA ILE A 89 3.42 8.19 -16.39
C ILE A 89 2.08 8.16 -17.14
N VAL A 90 0.96 7.97 -16.43
CA VAL A 90 -0.37 7.92 -17.06
C VAL A 90 -0.67 9.26 -17.75
N PHE A 91 -0.38 10.39 -17.11
CA PHE A 91 -0.55 11.70 -17.72
C PHE A 91 0.41 11.95 -18.90
N GLU A 92 1.65 11.46 -18.81
CA GLU A 92 2.61 11.53 -19.92
C GLU A 92 2.16 10.73 -21.13
N ALA A 93 1.58 9.54 -20.92
CA ALA A 93 0.98 8.73 -22.00
C ALA A 93 -0.22 9.42 -22.66
N MET A 94 -0.89 10.35 -21.97
CA MET A 94 -1.97 11.18 -22.52
C MET A 94 -1.47 12.46 -23.21
N GLY A 95 -0.15 12.66 -23.32
CA GLY A 95 0.47 13.82 -23.97
C GLY A 95 0.63 15.05 -23.08
N LEU A 96 0.45 14.92 -21.76
CA LEU A 96 0.66 15.99 -20.78
C LEU A 96 2.05 15.89 -20.13
N ASN A 97 2.53 16.97 -19.52
CA ASN A 97 3.83 16.95 -18.84
C ASN A 97 3.77 16.10 -17.55
N PHE A 98 4.73 15.18 -17.38
CA PHE A 98 4.87 14.32 -16.20
C PHE A 98 4.74 15.09 -14.87
N TRP A 99 5.43 16.23 -14.73
CA TRP A 99 5.41 17.03 -13.50
C TRP A 99 4.03 17.60 -13.19
N LEU A 100 3.30 18.03 -14.23
CA LEU A 100 1.94 18.54 -14.08
C LEU A 100 0.99 17.43 -13.62
N GLY A 101 1.12 16.22 -14.20
CA GLY A 101 0.37 15.03 -13.76
C GLY A 101 0.67 14.64 -12.31
N ALA A 102 1.95 14.59 -11.94
CA ALA A 102 2.37 14.27 -10.57
C ALA A 102 1.79 15.26 -9.54
N PHE A 103 1.84 16.58 -9.82
CA PHE A 103 1.25 17.60 -8.94
C PHE A 103 -0.26 17.45 -8.78
N ILE A 104 -0.99 17.19 -9.88
CA ILE A 104 -2.45 16.98 -9.84
C ILE A 104 -2.79 15.78 -8.97
N VAL A 105 -2.09 14.65 -9.13
CA VAL A 105 -2.33 13.43 -8.36
C VAL A 105 -2.09 13.66 -6.87
N VAL A 106 -1.01 14.36 -6.50
CA VAL A 106 -0.70 14.67 -5.09
C VAL A 106 -1.74 15.59 -4.47
N ILE A 107 -2.12 16.67 -5.16
CA ILE A 107 -3.09 17.64 -4.65
C ILE A 107 -4.47 17.01 -4.51
N ALA A 108 -4.95 16.31 -5.54
CA ALA A 108 -6.23 15.63 -5.49
C ALA A 108 -6.28 14.61 -4.35
N THR A 109 -5.22 13.82 -4.20
CA THR A 109 -5.08 12.82 -3.12
C THR A 109 -5.06 13.45 -1.73
N GLY A 110 -4.32 14.54 -1.56
CA GLY A 110 -4.27 15.28 -0.32
C GLY A 110 -5.64 15.83 0.09
N ILE A 111 -6.37 16.43 -0.86
CA ILE A 111 -7.69 17.04 -0.61
C ILE A 111 -8.66 15.97 -0.08
N TYR A 112 -8.92 14.88 -0.82
CA TYR A 112 -9.93 13.92 -0.38
C TYR A 112 -9.51 13.18 0.90
N THR A 113 -8.21 12.99 1.14
CA THR A 113 -7.70 12.34 2.35
C THR A 113 -7.94 13.22 3.59
N VAL A 114 -7.66 14.53 3.49
CA VAL A 114 -7.83 15.48 4.60
C VAL A 114 -9.31 15.66 4.96
N PHE A 115 -10.20 15.75 3.96
CA PHE A 115 -11.64 15.95 4.22
C PHE A 115 -12.36 14.67 4.63
N GLY A 116 -11.92 13.51 4.16
CA GLY A 116 -12.65 12.25 4.32
C GLY A 116 -12.25 11.39 5.53
N GLY A 117 -11.00 11.48 5.98
CA GLY A 117 -10.45 10.58 7.00
C GLY A 117 -10.47 9.09 6.59
N LEU A 118 -10.11 8.20 7.53
CA LEU A 118 -9.94 6.76 7.23
C LEU A 118 -11.22 6.11 6.67
N ARG A 119 -12.40 6.53 7.14
CA ARG A 119 -13.67 5.94 6.71
C ARG A 119 -13.98 6.26 5.24
N ALA A 120 -13.71 7.48 4.79
CA ALA A 120 -13.88 7.83 3.39
C ALA A 120 -12.89 7.06 2.51
N VAL A 121 -11.63 6.94 2.95
CA VAL A 121 -10.59 6.20 2.21
C VAL A 121 -11.03 4.74 1.99
N VAL A 122 -11.49 4.05 3.04
CA VAL A 122 -11.96 2.66 2.92
C VAL A 122 -13.17 2.55 1.99
N PHE A 123 -14.09 3.52 2.01
CA PHE A 123 -15.23 3.52 1.10
C PHE A 123 -14.80 3.73 -0.36
N THR A 124 -13.86 4.66 -0.61
CA THR A 124 -13.33 4.87 -1.96
C THR A 124 -12.55 3.66 -2.47
N GLU A 125 -11.77 2.99 -1.63
CA GLU A 125 -11.06 1.76 -2.01
C GLU A 125 -12.03 0.61 -2.34
N PHE A 126 -13.13 0.49 -1.59
CA PHE A 126 -14.18 -0.49 -1.90
C PHE A 126 -14.80 -0.24 -3.27
N MET A 127 -15.13 1.01 -3.59
CA MET A 127 -15.68 1.35 -4.91
C MET A 127 -14.66 1.10 -6.03
N GLN A 128 -13.40 1.48 -5.83
CA GLN A 128 -12.32 1.28 -6.80
C GLN A 128 -12.03 -0.19 -7.09
N THR A 129 -12.36 -1.12 -6.18
CA THR A 129 -12.14 -2.55 -6.40
C THR A 129 -13.01 -3.11 -7.54
N PHE A 130 -14.15 -2.50 -7.84
CA PHE A 130 -15.06 -2.95 -8.90
C PHE A 130 -14.80 -2.33 -10.27
N VAL A 131 -14.00 -1.27 -10.31
CA VAL A 131 -13.68 -0.50 -11.53
C VAL A 131 -12.34 -0.97 -12.07
#